data_AF-T0JP53-F1
#
_entry.id   AF-T0JP53-F1
#
_cell.length_a   1.000
_cell.length_b   1.000
_cell.length_c   1.000
_cell.angle_alpha   90.00
_cell.angle_beta   90.00
_cell.angle_gamma   90.00
#
_symmetry.space_group_name_H-M   'P 1'
#
loop_
_entity.id
_entity.type
_entity.pdbx_description
1 polymer ?
#
loop_
_entity_poly.entity_id
_entity_poly.type
_entity_poly.pdbx_seq_one_letter_code
_entity_poly.pdbx_strand_id
1 'polypeptide(L)'
;MFDFLDSDWFNIGLEILFLILISYDIKRYAQTKKKEYIVNIVLTIGFAIWVLYPYYKSYFGWDEGQKQELISTCADENDTKLCKCVDEALFKGFTYEEYKAQDRNSSEFKEFIEDAKEECLDESWF
;
A
#
# COMPACT_ATOMS: atom_id res chain seq x y z
N MET A 1 -6.55 -8.75 0.29
CA MET A 1 -7.77 -7.91 0.25
C MET A 1 -8.06 -7.22 -1.09
N PHE A 2 -7.12 -6.87 -1.97
CA PHE A 2 -7.52 -6.37 -3.30
C PHE A 2 -6.40 -6.52 -4.34
N ASP A 3 -6.33 -7.68 -5.02
CA ASP A 3 -5.37 -7.89 -6.13
C ASP A 3 -5.47 -6.79 -7.22
N PHE A 4 -6.63 -6.13 -7.34
CA PHE A 4 -6.77 -4.99 -8.24
C PHE A 4 -6.19 -3.70 -7.67
N LEU A 5 -6.17 -3.47 -6.35
CA LEU A 5 -5.54 -2.28 -5.77
C LEU A 5 -4.00 -2.36 -5.90
N ASP A 6 -3.46 -3.57 -6.01
CA ASP A 6 -2.04 -3.84 -6.27
C ASP A 6 -1.68 -3.84 -7.75
N SER A 7 -2.69 -3.71 -8.61
CA SER A 7 -2.43 -3.48 -10.02
C SER A 7 -1.85 -2.08 -10.18
N ASP A 8 -0.72 -2.00 -10.89
CA ASP A 8 -0.17 -0.73 -11.40
C ASP A 8 -1.27 0.15 -12.00
N TRP A 9 -2.28 -0.46 -12.64
CA TRP A 9 -3.42 0.23 -13.23
C TRP A 9 -4.31 0.96 -12.22
N PHE A 10 -4.52 0.40 -11.02
CA PHE A 10 -5.32 1.04 -9.99
C PHE A 10 -4.59 2.22 -9.37
N ASN A 11 -3.28 2.08 -9.10
CA ASN A 11 -2.44 3.18 -8.62
C ASN A 11 -2.42 4.33 -9.63
N ILE A 12 -2.20 4.03 -10.91
CA ILE A 12 -2.30 5.01 -12.00
C ILE A 12 -3.69 5.65 -12.04
N GLY A 13 -4.75 4.85 -11.87
CA GLY A 13 -6.13 5.34 -11.83
C GLY A 13 -6.39 6.32 -10.68
N LEU A 14 -5.89 6.01 -9.48
CA LEU A 14 -5.97 6.88 -8.30
C LEU A 14 -5.21 8.19 -8.50
N GLU A 15 -3.99 8.13 -9.05
CA GLU A 15 -3.21 9.33 -9.35
C GLU A 15 -3.94 10.25 -10.32
N ILE A 16 -4.52 9.69 -11.40
CA ILE A 16 -5.32 10.45 -12.37
C ILE A 16 -6.54 11.07 -11.68
N LEU A 17 -7.24 10.33 -10.82
CA LEU A 17 -8.39 10.83 -10.07
C LEU A 17 -8.00 12.02 -9.18
N PHE A 18 -6.89 11.92 -8.45
CA PHE A 18 -6.38 13.02 -7.61
C PHE A 18 -6.02 14.25 -8.43
N LEU A 19 -5.36 14.07 -9.58
CA LEU A 19 -5.05 15.19 -10.49
C LEU A 19 -6.32 15.89 -11.00
N ILE A 20 -7.37 15.14 -11.31
CA ILE A 20 -8.66 15.69 -11.74
C ILE A 20 -9.31 16.50 -10.62
N LEU A 21 -9.35 15.97 -9.39
CA LEU A 21 -9.93 16.65 -8.23
C LEU A 21 -9.19 17.95 -7.90
N ILE A 22 -7.85 17.88 -7.84
CA ILE A 22 -7.01 19.06 -7.60
C ILE A 22 -7.21 20.09 -8.73
N SER A 23 -7.22 19.67 -9.99
CA SER A 23 -7.44 20.57 -11.14
C SER A 23 -8.82 21.23 -11.09
N TYR A 24 -9.86 20.47 -10.70
CA TYR A 24 -11.21 20.97 -10.53
C TYR A 24 -11.27 22.06 -9.45
N ASP A 25 -10.69 21.80 -8.28
CA ASP A 25 -10.69 22.75 -7.17
C ASP A 25 -9.82 23.98 -7.47
N ILE A 26 -8.69 23.84 -8.16
CA ILE A 26 -7.89 24.98 -8.64
C ILE A 26 -8.73 25.85 -9.58
N LYS A 27 -9.43 25.24 -10.54
CA LYS A 27 -10.29 25.98 -11.48
C LYS A 27 -11.43 26.70 -10.75
N ARG A 28 -12.08 26.03 -9.79
CA ARG A 28 -13.14 26.62 -8.97
C ARG A 28 -12.63 27.75 -8.07
N TYR A 29 -11.45 27.59 -7.50
CA TYR A 29 -10.79 28.64 -6.72
C TYR A 29 -10.46 29.85 -7.59
N ALA A 30 -9.95 29.65 -8.81
CA ALA A 30 -9.66 30.75 -9.73
C ALA A 30 -10.92 31.56 -10.07
N GLN A 31 -12.07 30.90 -10.23
CA GLN A 31 -13.35 31.54 -10.55
C GLN A 31 -14.02 32.22 -9.35
N THR A 32 -14.02 31.57 -8.19
CA THR A 32 -14.84 32.01 -7.02
C THR A 32 -14.03 32.71 -5.93
N LYS A 33 -12.71 32.48 -5.89
CA LYS A 33 -11.78 32.92 -4.82
C LYS A 33 -12.18 32.48 -3.41
N LYS A 34 -13.07 31.49 -3.28
CA LYS A 34 -13.49 30.97 -1.98
C LYS A 34 -12.40 30.09 -1.36
N LYS A 35 -12.12 30.31 -0.08
CA LYS A 35 -11.09 29.57 0.66
C LYS A 35 -11.39 28.08 0.85
N GLU A 36 -12.66 27.67 0.75
CA GLU A 36 -13.08 26.26 0.82
C GLU A 36 -12.33 25.38 -0.20
N TYR A 37 -12.09 25.89 -1.40
CA TYR A 37 -11.36 25.16 -2.44
C TYR A 37 -9.86 25.00 -2.12
N ILE A 38 -9.25 25.94 -1.39
CA ILE A 38 -7.86 25.76 -0.91
C ILE A 38 -7.80 24.65 0.12
N VAL A 39 -8.76 24.63 1.06
CA VAL A 39 -8.84 23.58 2.09
C VAL A 39 -9.06 22.23 1.43
N ASN A 40 -9.95 22.12 0.44
CA ASN A 40 -10.18 20.89 -0.32
C ASN A 40 -8.90 20.40 -1.03
N ILE A 41 -8.13 21.30 -1.65
CA ILE A 41 -6.85 20.93 -2.29
C ILE A 41 -5.88 20.36 -1.26
N VAL A 42 -5.70 21.03 -0.11
CA VAL A 42 -4.78 20.55 0.93
C VAL A 42 -5.23 19.20 1.49
N LEU A 43 -6.52 19.03 1.74
CA LEU A 43 -7.08 17.76 2.20
C LEU A 43 -6.90 16.65 1.16
N THR A 44 -7.12 16.96 -0.12
CA THR A 44 -6.95 16.00 -1.22
C THR A 44 -5.49 15.57 -1.35
N ILE A 45 -4.54 16.49 -1.23
CA ILE A 45 -3.10 16.16 -1.25
C ILE A 45 -2.75 15.29 -0.04
N GLY A 46 -3.20 15.65 1.17
CA GLY A 46 -2.94 14.87 2.38
C GLY A 46 -3.51 13.45 2.27
N PHE A 47 -4.72 13.31 1.75
CA PHE A 47 -5.35 12.02 1.52
C PHE A 47 -4.63 11.21 0.43
N ALA A 48 -4.19 11.85 -0.66
CA ALA A 48 -3.42 11.19 -1.70
C ALA A 48 -2.10 10.61 -1.15
N ILE A 49 -1.38 11.38 -0.34
CA ILE A 49 -0.16 10.90 0.33
C ILE A 49 -0.49 9.71 1.25
N TRP A 50 -1.54 9.81 2.07
CA TRP A 50 -1.92 8.75 3.01
C TRP A 50 -2.29 7.44 2.30
N VAL A 51 -3.08 7.49 1.23
CA VAL A 51 -3.48 6.30 0.46
C VAL A 51 -2.30 5.69 -0.30
N LEU A 52 -1.42 6.51 -0.89
CA LEU A 52 -0.31 6.04 -1.71
C LEU A 52 0.93 5.64 -0.89
N TYR A 53 1.00 6.01 0.40
CA TYR A 53 2.13 5.71 1.27
C TYR A 53 2.50 4.22 1.38
N PRO A 54 1.57 3.27 1.65
CA PRO A 54 1.90 1.84 1.69
C PRO A 54 2.45 1.32 0.35
N TYR A 55 1.94 1.83 -0.77
CA TYR A 55 2.45 1.52 -2.11
C TYR A 55 3.85 2.06 -2.31
N TYR A 56 4.10 3.31 -1.92
CA TYR A 56 5.44 3.88 -1.95
C TYR A 56 6.45 3.03 -1.18
N LYS A 57 6.09 2.55 0.03
CA LYS A 57 6.95 1.63 0.80
C LYS A 57 7.21 0.32 0.06
N SER A 58 6.18 -0.30 -0.52
CA SER A 58 6.35 -1.53 -1.30
C SER A 58 7.22 -1.32 -2.54
N TYR A 59 7.03 -0.25 -3.32
CA TYR A 59 7.76 -0.02 -4.57
C TYR A 59 9.16 0.56 -4.37
N PHE A 60 9.36 1.50 -3.45
CA PHE A 60 10.62 2.22 -3.26
C PHE A 60 11.38 1.83 -1.99
N GLY A 61 10.71 1.23 -1.00
CA GLY A 61 11.33 0.82 0.26
C GLY A 61 12.07 -0.53 0.20
N TRP A 62 12.03 -1.20 -0.95
CA TRP A 62 12.59 -2.54 -1.17
C TRP A 62 13.26 -2.63 -2.53
N ASP A 63 14.46 -3.18 -2.57
CA ASP A 63 15.15 -3.52 -3.83
C ASP A 63 14.60 -4.84 -4.41
N GLU A 64 14.63 -4.98 -5.75
CA GLU A 64 14.14 -6.19 -6.42
C GLU A 64 14.88 -7.46 -5.97
N GLY A 65 16.18 -7.36 -5.66
CA GLY A 65 16.95 -8.49 -5.14
C GLY A 65 16.49 -8.93 -3.75
N GLN A 66 16.10 -7.98 -2.90
CA GLN A 66 15.61 -8.24 -1.54
C GLN A 66 14.22 -8.89 -1.55
N LYS A 67 13.36 -8.43 -2.45
CA LYS A 67 12.04 -9.04 -2.67
C LYS A 67 12.17 -10.48 -3.15
N GLN A 68 13.09 -10.75 -4.10
CA GLN A 68 13.34 -12.10 -4.59
C GLN A 68 13.89 -13.03 -3.50
N GLU A 69 14.72 -12.53 -2.61
CA GLU A 69 15.23 -13.30 -1.46
C GLU A 69 14.10 -13.70 -0.50
N LEU A 70 13.16 -12.79 -0.19
CA LEU A 70 12.00 -13.11 0.65
C LEU A 70 11.08 -14.15 -0.01
N ILE A 71 10.74 -13.92 -1.28
CA ILE A 71 9.89 -14.83 -2.09
C ILE A 71 10.50 -16.23 -2.16
N SER A 72 11.84 -16.33 -2.20
CA SER A 72 12.54 -17.62 -2.25
C SER A 72 12.47 -18.42 -0.95
N THR A 73 12.20 -17.78 0.19
CA THR A 73 12.09 -18.47 1.50
C THR A 73 10.83 -19.35 1.57
N CYS A 74 9.84 -19.08 0.74
CA CYS A 74 8.59 -19.83 0.67
C CYS A 74 8.57 -20.98 -0.34
N ALA A 75 9.72 -21.39 -0.88
CA ALA A 75 9.81 -22.54 -1.77
C ALA A 75 9.35 -23.88 -1.13
N ASP A 76 9.30 -23.94 0.21
CA ASP A 76 9.00 -25.15 0.99
C ASP A 76 7.54 -25.24 1.50
N GLU A 77 6.70 -24.20 1.36
CA GLU A 77 5.28 -24.24 1.79
C GLU A 77 4.34 -24.62 0.62
N ASN A 78 3.44 -25.57 0.87
CA ASN A 78 2.52 -26.16 -0.12
C ASN A 78 1.55 -25.15 -0.80
N ASP A 79 1.43 -23.92 -0.31
CA ASP A 79 0.52 -22.89 -0.82
C ASP A 79 1.27 -21.62 -1.27
N THR A 80 1.86 -21.70 -2.47
CA THR A 80 2.55 -20.57 -3.13
C THR A 80 1.73 -19.28 -3.26
N LYS A 81 0.39 -19.34 -3.17
CA LYS A 81 -0.49 -18.16 -3.17
C LYS A 81 -0.54 -17.45 -1.82
N LEU A 82 -0.66 -18.22 -0.74
CA LEU A 82 -0.76 -17.70 0.61
C LEU A 82 0.52 -16.93 0.98
N CYS A 83 1.68 -17.53 0.71
CA CYS A 83 2.93 -16.86 1.02
C CYS A 83 3.13 -15.57 0.19
N LYS A 84 2.81 -15.57 -1.10
CA LYS A 84 2.90 -14.34 -1.92
C LYS A 84 2.06 -13.20 -1.34
N CYS A 85 0.86 -13.51 -0.85
CA CYS A 85 -0.02 -12.52 -0.25
C CYS A 85 0.55 -11.96 1.08
N VAL A 86 1.14 -12.83 1.92
CA VAL A 86 1.81 -12.41 3.16
C VAL A 86 3.08 -11.59 2.88
N ASP A 87 3.86 -11.96 1.87
CA ASP A 87 5.04 -11.22 1.42
C ASP A 87 4.67 -9.83 0.90
N GLU A 88 3.60 -9.73 0.11
CA GLU A 88 3.08 -8.44 -0.37
C GLU A 88 2.57 -7.56 0.77
N ALA A 89 1.93 -8.15 1.78
CA ALA A 89 1.53 -7.44 2.99
C ALA A 89 2.77 -6.91 3.75
N LEU A 90 3.83 -7.71 3.86
CA LEU A 90 5.11 -7.30 4.46
C LEU A 90 5.75 -6.13 3.71
N PHE A 91 5.78 -6.18 2.37
CA PHE A 91 6.37 -5.12 1.56
C PHE A 91 5.63 -3.79 1.68
N LYS A 92 4.30 -3.82 1.88
CA LYS A 92 3.49 -2.60 2.12
C LYS A 92 3.57 -2.12 3.56
N GLY A 93 3.70 -3.06 4.50
CA GLY A 93 3.76 -2.79 5.94
C GLY A 93 5.06 -2.11 6.34
N PHE A 94 6.19 -2.58 5.82
CA PHE A 94 7.53 -2.21 6.29
C PHE A 94 8.43 -1.77 5.14
N THR A 95 9.40 -0.92 5.42
CA THR A 95 10.59 -0.75 4.57
C THR A 95 11.62 -1.84 4.88
N TYR A 96 12.60 -2.06 3.99
CA TYR A 96 13.64 -3.06 4.24
C TYR A 96 14.40 -2.81 5.56
N GLU A 97 14.70 -1.55 5.90
CA GLU A 97 15.39 -1.20 7.15
C GLU A 97 14.53 -1.48 8.38
N GLU A 98 13.24 -1.15 8.33
CA GLU A 98 12.28 -1.45 9.39
C GLU A 98 12.10 -2.96 9.56
N TYR A 99 11.96 -3.70 8.45
CA TYR A 99 11.85 -5.16 8.47
C TYR A 99 13.10 -5.82 9.07
N LYS A 100 14.29 -5.30 8.77
CA LYS A 100 15.55 -5.83 9.30
C LYS A 100 15.74 -5.49 10.79
N ALA A 101 15.23 -4.34 11.23
CA ALA A 101 15.26 -3.91 12.62
C ALA A 101 14.17 -4.57 13.47
N GLN A 102 13.13 -5.15 12.84
CA GLN A 102 12.02 -5.79 13.53
C GLN A 102 12.45 -7.05 14.28
N ASP A 103 12.00 -7.18 15.53
CA ASP A 103 12.20 -8.41 16.29
C ASP A 103 11.19 -9.49 15.85
N ARG A 104 11.70 -10.53 15.19
CA ARG A 104 10.90 -11.66 14.70
C ARG A 104 10.22 -12.47 15.81
N ASN A 105 10.64 -12.29 17.07
CA ASN A 105 10.02 -12.93 18.23
C ASN A 105 9.03 -12.03 18.98
N SER A 106 8.93 -10.74 18.62
CA SER A 106 7.97 -9.82 19.22
C SER A 106 6.52 -10.27 19.00
N SER A 107 5.64 -9.94 19.94
CA SER A 107 4.20 -10.18 19.80
C SER A 107 3.63 -9.42 18.61
N GLU A 108 4.09 -8.18 18.39
CA GLU A 108 3.62 -7.32 17.29
C GLU A 108 3.90 -7.91 15.90
N PHE A 109 5.09 -8.49 15.69
CA PHE A 109 5.40 -9.12 14.40
C PHE A 109 4.61 -10.41 14.19
N LYS A 110 4.34 -11.17 15.27
CA LYS A 110 3.53 -12.39 15.18
C LYS A 110 2.07 -12.08 14.89
N GLU A 111 1.51 -11.07 15.58
CA GLU A 111 0.17 -10.56 15.31
C GLU A 111 0.05 -10.07 13.86
N PHE A 112 1.02 -9.29 13.36
CA PHE A 112 1.02 -8.87 11.96
C PHE A 112 1.00 -10.04 10.96
N ILE A 113 1.79 -11.09 11.21
CA ILE A 113 1.84 -12.26 10.32
C ILE A 113 0.55 -13.09 10.44
N GLU A 114 -0.04 -13.22 11.63
CA GLU A 114 -1.32 -13.90 11.84
C GLU A 114 -2.46 -13.13 11.16
N ASP A 115 -2.55 -11.82 11.35
CA ASP A 115 -3.53 -10.94 10.69
C ASP A 115 -3.37 -11.02 9.16
N ALA A 116 -2.14 -10.93 8.64
CA ALA A 116 -1.88 -11.07 7.21
C ALA A 116 -2.29 -12.46 6.69
N LYS A 117 -2.04 -13.53 7.46
CA LYS A 117 -2.48 -14.89 7.09
C LYS A 117 -3.98 -15.03 7.11
N GLU A 118 -4.67 -14.48 8.10
CA GLU A 118 -6.14 -14.48 8.17
C GLU A 118 -6.73 -13.71 7.00
N GLU A 119 -6.24 -12.51 6.70
CA GLU A 119 -6.67 -11.73 5.52
C GLU A 119 -6.39 -12.41 4.18
N CYS A 120 -5.35 -13.25 4.11
CA CYS A 120 -5.00 -14.00 2.90
C CYS A 120 -5.73 -15.35 2.78
N LEU A 121 -6.15 -15.95 3.90
CA LEU A 121 -6.92 -17.21 3.96
C LEU A 121 -8.42 -17.01 3.93
N ASP A 122 -8.90 -15.81 4.26
CA ASP A 122 -10.31 -15.49 4.28
C ASP A 122 -10.85 -15.41 2.84
N GLU A 123 -11.22 -16.58 2.30
CA GLU A 123 -12.00 -16.72 1.07
C GLU A 123 -13.45 -16.22 1.25
N SER A 124 -13.87 -15.77 2.45
CA SER A 124 -15.29 -15.53 2.81
C SER A 124 -15.97 -14.31 2.19
N TRP A 125 -15.34 -13.66 1.22
CA TRP A 125 -15.96 -12.60 0.41
C TRP A 125 -16.06 -12.90 -1.09
N PHE A 126 -16.00 -14.18 -1.47
CA PHE A 126 -16.51 -14.72 -2.74
C PHE A 126 -17.69 -15.68 -2.54
#